data_AF-A0A3B5MG95-F1
#
_entry.id   AF-A0A3B5MG95-F1
#
_cell.length_a   1.000
_cell.length_b   1.000
_cell.length_c   1.000
_cell.angle_alpha   90.00
_cell.angle_beta   90.00
_cell.angle_gamma   90.00
#
_symmetry.space_group_name_H-M   'P 1'
#
loop_
_entity.id
_entity.type
_entity.pdbx_description
1 polymer ?
#
loop_
_entity_poly.entity_id
_entity_poly.type
_entity_poly.pdbx_seq_one_letter_code
_entity_poly.pdbx_strand_id
1 'polypeptide(L)'
;SWFFSFLFWVCSQVELELRAQVRRFIELTGHLPHHMDGHQHVHVLPDVREVFAQVLSDVRIPFTRVPMEPGLHSCPWVPAHLHTFYMEVEKDALDSIPVFKHHGIRSNLRILNIPEDNQDPTTFISKLLKDAMGDDIFPSPPELERAHRTAEPKPTAGHPPRPFILAFHRYQEKEVALRWSRQHEVNHQGTTLRISPDLSIALAKKRSTFNDVKEALCQRGVSFRLLLVVLKLHLREKST
;
A
#
# COMPACT_ATOMS: atom_id res chain seq x y z
N SER A 1 -7.36 -26.96 26.99
CA SER A 1 -7.66 -27.82 25.82
C SER A 1 -8.74 -27.25 24.90
N TRP A 2 -9.80 -26.59 25.41
CA TRP A 2 -10.87 -26.01 24.58
C TRP A 2 -10.47 -24.79 23.73
N PHE A 3 -9.67 -23.87 24.29
CA PHE A 3 -9.24 -22.64 23.60
C PHE A 3 -8.43 -22.92 22.32
N PHE A 4 -7.49 -23.87 22.37
CA PHE A 4 -6.71 -24.29 21.21
C PHE A 4 -7.57 -24.95 20.11
N SER A 5 -8.58 -25.73 20.50
CA SER A 5 -9.49 -26.37 19.55
C SER A 5 -10.41 -25.35 18.86
N PHE A 6 -10.86 -24.32 19.59
CA PHE A 6 -11.66 -23.23 19.02
C PHE A 6 -10.84 -22.35 18.06
N LEU A 7 -9.62 -21.97 18.47
CA LEU A 7 -8.75 -21.16 17.63
C LEU A 7 -8.38 -21.88 16.32
N PHE A 8 -8.03 -23.16 16.41
CA PHE A 8 -7.77 -23.99 15.24
C PHE A 8 -8.97 -24.08 14.31
N TRP A 9 -10.18 -24.19 14.86
CA TRP A 9 -11.42 -24.21 14.09
C TRP A 9 -11.67 -22.88 13.36
N VAL A 10 -11.48 -21.74 14.04
CA VAL A 10 -11.61 -20.41 13.41
C VAL A 10 -10.62 -20.24 12.27
N CYS A 11 -9.35 -20.59 12.46
CA CYS A 11 -8.32 -20.55 11.41
C CYS A 11 -8.71 -21.41 10.19
N SER A 12 -9.26 -22.61 10.44
CA SER A 12 -9.73 -23.51 9.38
C SER A 12 -10.91 -22.93 8.60
N GLN A 13 -11.85 -22.26 9.28
CA GLN A 13 -12.97 -21.58 8.61
C GLN A 13 -12.49 -20.38 7.79
N VAL A 14 -11.55 -19.60 8.31
CA VAL A 14 -10.93 -18.48 7.58
C VAL A 14 -10.24 -18.99 6.32
N GLU A 15 -9.47 -20.09 6.40
CA GLU A 15 -8.84 -20.70 5.23
C GLU A 15 -9.88 -21.11 4.17
N LEU A 16 -10.90 -21.85 4.59
CA LEU A 16 -11.97 -22.34 3.73
C LEU A 16 -12.65 -21.20 2.98
N GLU A 17 -13.01 -20.14 3.70
CA GLU A 17 -13.68 -18.97 3.16
C GLU A 17 -12.77 -18.18 2.21
N LEU A 18 -11.50 -17.94 2.58
CA LEU A 18 -10.53 -17.27 1.70
C LEU A 18 -10.37 -18.01 0.37
N ARG A 19 -10.21 -19.35 0.43
CA ARG A 19 -10.12 -20.17 -0.79
C ARG A 19 -11.42 -20.17 -1.58
N ALA A 20 -12.58 -20.16 -0.93
CA ALA A 20 -13.87 -20.05 -1.61
C ALA A 20 -14.03 -18.71 -2.34
N GLN A 21 -13.65 -17.60 -1.71
CA GLN A 21 -13.66 -16.27 -2.33
C GLN A 21 -12.72 -16.19 -3.53
N VAL A 22 -11.51 -16.75 -3.43
CA VAL A 22 -10.57 -16.79 -4.57
C VAL A 22 -11.14 -17.62 -5.72
N ARG A 23 -11.68 -18.81 -5.45
CA ARG A 23 -12.35 -19.64 -6.47
C ARG A 23 -13.50 -18.90 -7.12
N ARG A 24 -14.35 -18.27 -6.32
CA ARG A 24 -15.50 -17.50 -6.81
C ARG A 24 -15.06 -16.32 -7.68
N PHE A 25 -13.97 -15.65 -7.32
CA PHE A 25 -13.40 -14.58 -8.13
C PHE A 25 -12.96 -15.11 -9.50
N ILE A 26 -12.26 -16.24 -9.54
CA ILE A 26 -11.80 -16.87 -10.79
C ILE A 26 -13.00 -17.25 -11.67
N GLU A 27 -14.04 -17.86 -11.10
CA GLU A 27 -15.27 -18.23 -11.83
C GLU A 27 -15.93 -17.01 -12.49
N LEU A 28 -15.95 -15.88 -11.80
CA LEU A 28 -16.62 -14.66 -12.27
C LEU A 28 -15.78 -13.84 -13.26
N THR A 29 -14.45 -13.89 -13.15
CA THR A 29 -13.55 -13.00 -13.90
C THR A 29 -12.71 -13.71 -14.94
N GLY A 30 -12.58 -15.03 -14.86
CA GLY A 30 -11.72 -15.83 -15.73
C GLY A 30 -10.23 -15.72 -15.41
N HIS A 31 -9.83 -15.03 -14.34
CA HIS A 31 -8.42 -14.88 -13.95
C HIS A 31 -8.24 -14.81 -12.43
N LEU A 32 -7.00 -14.98 -11.95
CA LEU A 32 -6.64 -14.82 -10.55
C LEU A 32 -6.66 -13.34 -10.13
N PRO A 33 -7.00 -13.02 -8.87
CA PRO A 33 -6.86 -11.66 -8.37
C PRO A 33 -5.37 -11.32 -8.24
N HIS A 34 -4.98 -10.13 -8.70
CA HIS A 34 -3.59 -9.67 -8.61
C HIS A 34 -3.22 -9.10 -7.23
N HIS A 35 -4.21 -8.81 -6.38
CA HIS A 35 -4.03 -8.22 -5.05
C HIS A 35 -5.21 -8.64 -4.18
N MET A 36 -4.93 -8.98 -2.92
CA MET A 36 -5.93 -9.34 -1.93
C MET A 36 -5.65 -8.57 -0.63
N ASP A 37 -6.68 -8.08 0.04
CA ASP A 37 -6.58 -7.27 1.26
C ASP A 37 -7.81 -7.54 2.14
N GLY A 38 -7.65 -7.42 3.46
CA GLY A 38 -8.73 -7.65 4.41
C GLY A 38 -9.59 -6.41 4.64
N HIS A 39 -10.91 -6.57 4.64
CA HIS A 39 -11.80 -5.53 5.14
C HIS A 39 -11.49 -5.24 6.61
N GLN A 40 -11.48 -3.97 7.01
CA GLN A 40 -11.16 -3.54 8.38
C GLN A 40 -9.84 -4.09 8.95
N HIS A 41 -8.83 -4.38 8.10
CA HIS A 41 -7.51 -4.83 8.55
C HIS A 41 -7.47 -6.24 9.15
N VAL A 42 -8.52 -7.04 8.95
CA VAL A 42 -8.63 -8.40 9.51
C VAL A 42 -7.45 -9.30 9.11
N HIS A 43 -6.87 -9.09 7.93
CA HIS A 43 -5.76 -9.90 7.41
C HIS A 43 -4.43 -9.71 8.14
N VAL A 44 -4.30 -8.68 9.00
CA VAL A 44 -3.10 -8.51 9.84
C VAL A 44 -3.30 -8.98 11.27
N LEU A 45 -4.50 -9.42 11.67
CA LEU A 45 -4.74 -9.91 13.02
C LEU A 45 -3.86 -11.13 13.35
N PRO A 46 -3.43 -11.32 14.62
CA PRO A 46 -2.51 -12.39 15.01
C PRO A 46 -2.96 -13.78 14.57
N ASP A 47 -4.24 -14.07 14.74
CA ASP A 47 -4.83 -15.39 14.44
C ASP A 47 -5.14 -15.60 12.95
N VAL A 48 -5.10 -14.53 12.15
CA VAL A 48 -5.51 -14.56 10.73
C VAL A 48 -4.32 -14.46 9.79
N ARG A 49 -3.29 -13.68 10.14
CA ARG A 49 -2.20 -13.31 9.23
C ARG A 49 -1.46 -14.50 8.62
N GLU A 50 -1.28 -15.58 9.39
CA GLU A 50 -0.56 -16.78 8.93
C GLU A 50 -1.37 -17.55 7.88
N VAL A 51 -2.64 -17.83 8.20
CA VAL A 51 -3.58 -18.49 7.28
C VAL A 51 -3.78 -17.67 6.01
N PHE A 52 -3.95 -16.35 6.17
CA PHE A 52 -4.06 -15.44 5.06
C PHE A 52 -2.83 -15.51 4.16
N ALA A 53 -1.63 -15.42 4.74
CA ALA A 53 -0.39 -15.47 4.00
C ALA A 53 -0.18 -16.81 3.26
N GLN A 54 -0.46 -17.92 3.94
CA GLN A 54 -0.38 -19.26 3.35
C GLN A 54 -1.32 -19.40 2.15
N VAL A 55 -2.58 -18.98 2.26
CA VAL A 55 -3.55 -19.06 1.15
C VAL A 55 -3.09 -18.23 -0.03
N LEU A 56 -2.67 -16.98 0.18
CA LEU A 56 -2.16 -16.11 -0.88
C LEU A 56 -0.95 -16.74 -1.58
N SER A 57 -0.02 -17.32 -0.83
CA SER A 57 1.14 -18.04 -1.37
C SER A 57 0.72 -19.22 -2.23
N ASP A 58 -0.16 -20.08 -1.73
CA ASP A 58 -0.65 -21.28 -2.43
C ASP A 58 -1.32 -20.95 -3.75
N VAL A 59 -2.16 -19.91 -3.76
CA VAL A 59 -2.89 -19.48 -4.96
C VAL A 59 -2.09 -18.48 -5.81
N ARG A 60 -0.84 -18.20 -5.42
CA ARG A 60 0.11 -17.31 -6.11
C ARG A 60 -0.39 -15.87 -6.28
N ILE A 61 -1.07 -15.34 -5.27
CA ILE A 61 -1.41 -13.92 -5.17
C ILE A 61 -0.23 -13.20 -4.51
N PRO A 62 0.52 -12.35 -5.23
CA PRO A 62 1.81 -11.87 -4.73
C PRO A 62 1.72 -10.57 -3.93
N PHE A 63 0.54 -9.98 -3.75
CA PHE A 63 0.40 -8.64 -3.19
C PHE A 63 -0.72 -8.53 -2.14
N THR A 64 -0.37 -7.93 -1.00
CA THR A 64 -1.31 -7.44 0.01
C THR A 64 -0.85 -6.09 0.57
N ARG A 65 -1.80 -5.34 1.12
CA ARG A 65 -1.53 -4.12 1.87
C ARG A 65 -1.12 -4.48 3.29
N VAL A 66 -0.17 -3.74 3.85
CA VAL A 66 0.03 -3.67 5.31
C VAL A 66 -0.55 -2.31 5.79
N PRO A 67 -1.58 -2.28 6.64
CA PRO A 67 -2.34 -1.08 6.95
C PRO A 67 -1.66 -0.24 8.04
N MET A 68 -0.50 0.33 7.72
CA MET A 68 0.23 1.19 8.63
C MET A 68 -0.16 2.66 8.44
N GLU A 69 -0.60 3.31 9.51
CA GLU A 69 -0.88 4.75 9.52
C GLU A 69 -0.26 5.42 10.78
N PRO A 70 1.09 5.46 10.91
CA PRO A 70 1.74 6.07 12.07
C PRO A 70 1.26 7.51 12.35
N GLY A 71 0.95 7.78 13.62
CA GLY A 71 0.43 9.05 14.10
C GLY A 71 -1.07 9.26 13.88
N LEU A 72 -1.79 8.28 13.33
CA LEU A 72 -3.25 8.34 13.20
C LEU A 72 -3.91 8.44 14.58
N HIS A 73 -3.43 7.67 15.55
CA HIS A 73 -3.93 7.72 16.93
C HIS A 73 -3.67 9.09 17.59
N SER A 74 -2.61 9.82 17.22
CA SER A 74 -2.29 11.15 17.76
C SER A 74 -3.07 12.29 17.10
N CYS A 75 -3.89 12.00 16.09
CA CYS A 75 -4.63 13.02 15.38
C CYS A 75 -5.81 13.55 16.23
N PRO A 76 -5.95 14.88 16.41
CA PRO A 76 -6.99 15.48 17.27
C PRO A 76 -8.43 15.12 16.86
N TRP A 77 -8.63 14.74 15.61
CA TRP A 77 -9.93 14.42 15.02
C TRP A 77 -10.30 12.95 15.11
N VAL A 78 -9.40 12.08 15.57
CA VAL A 78 -9.76 10.69 15.86
C VAL A 78 -10.40 10.66 17.25
N PRO A 79 -11.63 10.13 17.40
CA PRO A 79 -12.23 9.94 18.71
C PRO A 79 -11.30 9.15 19.64
N ALA A 80 -11.14 9.60 20.88
CA ALA A 80 -10.21 8.98 21.85
C ALA A 80 -10.42 7.47 22.00
N HIS A 81 -11.67 6.98 21.93
CA HIS A 81 -11.98 5.55 22.01
C HIS A 81 -11.42 4.72 20.83
N LEU A 82 -11.14 5.34 19.69
CA LEU A 82 -10.53 4.68 18.52
C LEU A 82 -9.00 4.74 18.54
N HIS A 83 -8.38 5.50 19.45
CA HIS A 83 -6.92 5.61 19.52
C HIS A 83 -6.30 4.24 19.79
N THR A 84 -6.80 3.53 20.80
CA THR A 84 -6.34 2.17 21.14
C THR A 84 -6.49 1.21 19.97
N PHE A 85 -7.66 1.20 19.32
CA PHE A 85 -7.90 0.38 18.14
C PHE A 85 -6.89 0.64 17.02
N TYR A 86 -6.61 1.90 16.68
CA TYR A 86 -5.65 2.21 15.61
C TYR A 86 -4.20 1.92 16.01
N MET A 87 -3.84 2.05 17.28
CA MET A 87 -2.52 1.60 17.77
C MET A 87 -2.37 0.09 17.68
N GLU A 88 -3.42 -0.68 18.01
CA GLU A 88 -3.43 -2.14 17.89
C GLU A 88 -3.32 -2.59 16.42
N VAL A 89 -4.10 -1.97 15.52
CA VAL A 89 -3.99 -2.23 14.07
C VAL A 89 -2.59 -1.93 13.56
N GLU A 90 -1.96 -0.83 14.01
CA GLU A 90 -0.59 -0.48 13.64
C GLU A 90 0.41 -1.55 14.13
N LYS A 91 0.27 -1.99 15.38
CA LYS A 91 1.10 -3.07 15.93
C LYS A 91 0.92 -4.38 15.14
N ASP A 92 -0.31 -4.79 14.91
CA ASP A 92 -0.63 -6.01 14.17
C ASP A 92 -0.13 -5.97 12.73
N ALA A 93 -0.23 -4.79 12.10
CA ALA A 93 0.32 -4.55 10.79
C ALA A 93 1.84 -4.70 10.77
N LEU A 94 2.56 -4.15 11.76
CA LEU A 94 4.02 -4.35 11.89
C LEU A 94 4.37 -5.83 12.04
N ASP A 95 3.67 -6.52 12.93
CA ASP A 95 3.94 -7.93 13.23
C ASP A 95 3.57 -8.86 12.05
N SER A 96 2.74 -8.40 11.10
CA SER A 96 2.40 -9.15 9.87
C SER A 96 3.48 -9.11 8.79
N ILE A 97 4.37 -8.10 8.80
CA ILE A 97 5.42 -7.93 7.79
C ILE A 97 6.32 -9.16 7.64
N PRO A 98 6.92 -9.73 8.71
CA PRO A 98 7.78 -10.90 8.57
C PRO A 98 7.03 -12.13 8.04
N VAL A 99 5.76 -12.30 8.42
CA VAL A 99 4.88 -13.38 7.93
C VAL A 99 4.67 -13.24 6.43
N PHE A 100 4.24 -12.06 5.96
CA PHE A 100 4.01 -11.82 4.54
C PHE A 100 5.30 -11.97 3.72
N LYS A 101 6.43 -11.50 4.24
CA LYS A 101 7.74 -11.68 3.61
C LYS A 101 8.12 -13.15 3.47
N HIS A 102 7.92 -13.95 4.52
CA HIS A 102 8.21 -15.39 4.50
C HIS A 102 7.41 -16.13 3.41
N HIS A 103 6.14 -15.74 3.22
CA HIS A 103 5.24 -16.27 2.20
C HIS A 103 5.39 -15.63 0.81
N GLY A 104 6.42 -14.79 0.60
CA GLY A 104 6.70 -14.16 -0.69
C GLY A 104 5.70 -13.07 -1.11
N ILE A 105 4.88 -12.58 -0.18
CA ILE A 105 3.87 -11.56 -0.41
C ILE A 105 4.52 -10.17 -0.30
N ARG A 106 4.28 -9.35 -1.32
CA ARG A 106 4.99 -8.08 -1.52
C ARG A 106 4.09 -6.89 -1.20
N SER A 107 4.74 -5.80 -0.81
CA SER A 107 4.10 -4.50 -0.55
C SER A 107 4.88 -3.37 -1.22
N ASN A 108 4.89 -3.37 -2.56
CA ASN A 108 5.71 -2.46 -3.37
C ASN A 108 5.15 -1.03 -3.41
N LEU A 109 6.01 -0.07 -3.77
CA LEU A 109 5.60 1.25 -4.25
C LEU A 109 5.81 1.36 -5.76
N ARG A 110 5.09 2.31 -6.35
CA ARG A 110 5.19 2.74 -7.74
C ARG A 110 5.58 4.22 -7.80
N ILE A 111 6.56 4.56 -8.64
CA ILE A 111 6.96 5.94 -8.92
C ILE A 111 6.72 6.25 -10.40
N LEU A 112 6.06 7.37 -10.66
CA LEU A 112 5.79 7.89 -12.00
C LEU A 112 6.71 9.06 -12.35
N ASN A 113 6.82 9.35 -13.65
CA ASN A 113 7.52 10.50 -14.22
C ASN A 113 9.04 10.51 -14.05
N ILE A 114 9.66 9.36 -13.78
CA ILE A 114 11.12 9.25 -13.77
C ILE A 114 11.62 9.20 -15.21
N PRO A 115 12.52 10.09 -15.67
CA PRO A 115 13.07 10.06 -17.03
C PRO A 115 13.67 8.70 -17.38
N GLU A 116 13.46 8.20 -18.61
CA GLU A 116 14.04 6.93 -19.07
C GLU A 116 15.58 7.04 -19.15
N ASP A 117 16.30 6.23 -18.40
CA ASP A 117 17.76 6.08 -18.53
C ASP A 117 18.18 4.60 -18.38
N ASN A 118 19.49 4.35 -18.50
CA ASN A 118 20.12 3.03 -18.41
C ASN A 118 20.97 2.84 -17.14
N GLN A 119 20.74 3.61 -16.08
CA GLN A 119 21.40 3.43 -14.79
C GLN A 119 20.92 2.16 -14.09
N ASP A 120 21.72 1.66 -13.14
CA ASP A 120 21.27 0.61 -12.23
C ASP A 120 20.02 1.10 -11.47
N PRO A 121 18.84 0.49 -11.69
CA PRO A 121 17.58 0.97 -11.13
C PRO A 121 17.60 1.12 -9.61
N THR A 122 18.18 0.15 -8.91
CA THR A 122 18.10 0.05 -7.45
C THR A 122 18.94 1.15 -6.80
N THR A 123 20.19 1.30 -7.25
CA THR A 123 21.09 2.34 -6.76
C THR A 123 20.58 3.73 -7.12
N PHE A 124 20.06 3.91 -8.34
CA PHE A 124 19.52 5.18 -8.79
C PHE A 124 18.32 5.63 -7.95
N ILE A 125 17.31 4.75 -7.79
CA ILE A 125 16.11 5.11 -7.03
C ILE A 125 16.41 5.33 -5.55
N SER A 126 17.32 4.54 -4.96
CA SER A 126 17.76 4.75 -3.58
C SER A 126 18.36 6.15 -3.37
N LYS A 127 19.29 6.57 -4.24
CA LYS A 127 19.88 7.92 -4.20
C LYS A 127 18.85 9.02 -4.49
N LEU A 128 17.99 8.83 -5.48
CA LEU A 128 16.96 9.80 -5.83
C LEU A 128 16.01 10.06 -4.66
N LEU A 129 15.56 9.00 -3.96
CA LEU A 129 14.69 9.16 -2.79
C LEU A 129 15.38 9.95 -1.68
N LYS A 130 16.67 9.68 -1.45
CA LYS A 130 17.50 10.41 -0.50
C LYS A 130 17.61 11.89 -0.85
N ASP A 131 17.92 12.19 -2.10
CA ASP A 131 18.13 13.56 -2.58
C ASP A 131 16.82 14.35 -2.59
N ALA A 132 15.72 13.72 -3.01
CA ALA A 132 14.42 14.38 -3.14
C ALA A 132 13.69 14.60 -1.80
N MET A 133 13.90 13.72 -0.81
CA MET A 133 13.22 13.80 0.50
C MET A 133 14.09 14.36 1.62
N GLY A 134 15.42 14.44 1.42
CA GLY A 134 16.36 15.07 2.36
C GLY A 134 16.83 14.17 3.51
N ASP A 135 17.78 14.70 4.29
CA ASP A 135 18.41 14.02 5.44
C ASP A 135 17.43 13.72 6.58
N ASP A 136 16.42 14.57 6.76
CA ASP A 136 15.41 14.39 7.81
C ASP A 136 14.57 13.12 7.62
N ILE A 137 14.35 12.72 6.37
CA ILE A 137 13.53 11.57 6.02
C ILE A 137 14.39 10.33 5.82
N PHE A 138 15.52 10.51 5.14
CA PHE A 138 16.48 9.45 4.89
C PHE A 138 17.87 9.98 5.28
N PRO A 139 18.43 9.60 6.44
CA PRO A 139 19.79 9.99 6.79
C PRO A 139 20.84 9.37 5.86
N SER A 140 20.53 8.21 5.29
CA SER A 140 21.32 7.51 4.27
C SER A 140 20.39 7.01 3.17
N PRO A 141 20.88 6.73 1.95
CA PRO A 141 20.05 6.16 0.90
C PRO A 141 19.32 4.89 1.40
N PRO A 142 17.98 4.83 1.26
CA PRO A 142 17.20 3.69 1.76
C PRO A 142 17.60 2.41 1.05
N GLU A 143 17.63 1.31 1.80
CA GLU A 143 17.94 -0.01 1.24
C GLU A 143 16.73 -0.52 0.47
N LEU A 144 16.94 -0.82 -0.81
CA LEU A 144 15.90 -1.38 -1.67
C LEU A 144 16.24 -2.85 -1.97
N GLU A 145 15.25 -3.74 -1.82
CA GLU A 145 15.39 -5.13 -2.28
C GLU A 145 15.46 -5.19 -3.80
N ARG A 146 14.73 -4.29 -4.46
CA ARG A 146 14.61 -4.22 -5.91
C ARG A 146 14.01 -2.88 -6.34
N ALA A 147 14.54 -2.30 -7.42
CA ALA A 147 13.80 -1.37 -8.25
C ALA A 147 13.88 -1.81 -9.72
N HIS A 148 12.82 -1.59 -10.48
CA HIS A 148 12.80 -1.90 -11.92
C HIS A 148 11.68 -1.14 -12.61
N ARG A 149 11.83 -0.90 -13.92
CA ARG A 149 10.74 -0.40 -14.76
C ARG A 149 9.69 -1.49 -14.95
N THR A 150 8.45 -1.07 -15.16
CA THR A 150 7.41 -1.93 -15.69
C THR A 150 7.81 -2.51 -17.05
N ALA A 151 7.30 -3.71 -17.37
CA ALA A 151 7.64 -4.45 -18.59
C ALA A 151 6.97 -3.89 -19.88
N GLU A 152 6.38 -2.69 -19.80
CA GLU A 152 5.76 -2.02 -20.93
C GLU A 152 6.83 -1.68 -21.99
N PRO A 153 6.48 -1.65 -23.30
CA PRO A 153 7.39 -1.19 -24.35
C PRO A 153 7.91 0.21 -24.05
N LYS A 154 9.16 0.48 -24.40
CA LYS A 154 9.74 1.81 -24.20
C LYS A 154 8.90 2.84 -24.98
N PRO A 155 8.43 3.92 -24.33
CA PRO A 155 7.57 4.91 -24.97
C PRO A 155 8.29 5.62 -26.11
N THR A 156 7.55 5.94 -27.17
CA THR A 156 7.99 6.86 -28.22
C THR A 156 8.07 8.30 -27.67
N ALA A 157 8.85 9.16 -28.34
CA ALA A 157 9.00 10.55 -27.95
C ALA A 157 7.63 11.25 -27.80
N GLY A 158 7.39 11.86 -26.64
CA GLY A 158 6.13 12.54 -26.31
C GLY A 158 5.17 11.73 -25.41
N HIS A 159 5.39 10.42 -25.24
CA HIS A 159 4.65 9.61 -24.27
C HIS A 159 5.32 9.59 -22.88
N PRO A 160 4.55 9.39 -21.80
CA PRO A 160 5.10 9.40 -20.45
C PRO A 160 6.08 8.23 -20.23
N PRO A 161 7.16 8.42 -19.44
CA PRO A 161 8.09 7.35 -19.07
C PRO A 161 7.42 6.18 -18.36
N ARG A 162 7.98 4.97 -18.51
CA ARG A 162 7.45 3.77 -17.87
C ARG A 162 7.57 3.88 -16.35
N PRO A 163 6.55 3.52 -15.58
CA PRO A 163 6.64 3.58 -14.13
C PRO A 163 7.72 2.66 -13.56
N PHE A 164 8.33 3.09 -12.45
CA PHE A 164 9.16 2.23 -11.61
C PHE A 164 8.30 1.52 -10.58
N ILE A 165 8.60 0.24 -10.35
CA ILE A 165 8.11 -0.53 -9.21
C ILE A 165 9.33 -0.83 -8.32
N LEU A 166 9.23 -0.48 -7.04
CA LEU A 166 10.29 -0.70 -6.06
C LEU A 166 9.77 -1.39 -4.80
N ALA A 167 10.65 -2.18 -4.20
CA ALA A 167 10.47 -2.82 -2.92
C ALA A 167 11.57 -2.32 -1.98
N PHE A 168 11.17 -1.71 -0.86
CA PHE A 168 12.11 -1.37 0.20
C PHE A 168 12.50 -2.63 0.96
N HIS A 169 13.76 -2.70 1.37
CA HIS A 169 14.23 -3.72 2.29
C HIS A 169 13.57 -3.56 3.66
N ARG A 170 13.42 -2.30 4.09
CA ARG A 170 12.79 -1.93 5.35
C ARG A 170 11.42 -1.34 5.11
N TYR A 171 10.41 -1.99 5.70
CA TYR A 171 9.03 -1.55 5.54
C TYR A 171 8.78 -0.15 6.16
N GLN A 172 9.47 0.19 7.25
CA GLN A 172 9.34 1.50 7.90
C GLN A 172 9.76 2.63 6.95
N GLU A 173 10.86 2.45 6.21
CA GLU A 173 11.34 3.41 5.21
C GLU A 173 10.32 3.60 4.09
N LYS A 174 9.70 2.52 3.61
CA LYS A 174 8.61 2.57 2.62
C LYS A 174 7.45 3.45 3.08
N GLU A 175 6.96 3.23 4.30
CA GLU A 175 5.79 3.96 4.80
C GLU A 175 6.10 5.42 5.11
N VAL A 176 7.31 5.71 5.60
CA VAL A 176 7.81 7.07 5.77
C VAL A 176 7.87 7.79 4.42
N ALA A 177 8.47 7.18 3.40
CA ALA A 177 8.54 7.74 2.04
C ALA A 177 7.14 8.03 1.47
N LEU A 178 6.25 7.04 1.58
CA LEU A 178 4.89 7.14 1.07
C LEU A 178 4.10 8.22 1.80
N ARG A 179 4.22 8.35 3.12
CA ARG A 179 3.55 9.41 3.88
C ARG A 179 4.09 10.77 3.49
N TRP A 180 5.40 10.93 3.46
CA TRP A 180 6.04 12.19 3.14
C TRP A 180 5.62 12.69 1.75
N SER A 181 5.62 11.80 0.75
CA SER A 181 5.18 12.11 -0.63
C SER A 181 3.70 12.48 -0.78
N ARG A 182 2.86 12.20 0.22
CA ARG A 182 1.44 12.65 0.23
C ARG A 182 1.29 14.07 0.75
N GLN A 183 2.29 14.60 1.44
CA GLN A 183 2.27 15.90 2.10
C GLN A 183 3.17 16.92 1.40
N HIS A 184 4.12 16.46 0.59
CA HIS A 184 5.13 17.29 -0.07
C HIS A 184 5.28 16.90 -1.54
N GLU A 185 5.75 17.83 -2.36
CA GLU A 185 6.14 17.55 -3.74
C GLU A 185 7.48 16.82 -3.77
N VAL A 186 7.54 15.70 -4.48
CA VAL A 186 8.79 14.97 -4.73
C VAL A 186 9.32 15.44 -6.08
N ASN A 187 10.43 16.17 -6.10
CA ASN A 187 10.99 16.73 -7.33
C ASN A 187 12.35 16.11 -7.67
N HIS A 188 12.58 15.83 -8.95
CA HIS A 188 13.88 15.38 -9.46
C HIS A 188 14.16 16.03 -10.81
N GLN A 189 15.28 16.76 -10.92
CA GLN A 189 15.70 17.44 -12.15
C GLN A 189 14.58 18.30 -12.79
N GLY A 190 13.85 19.06 -11.97
CA GLY A 190 12.74 19.91 -12.43
C GLY A 190 11.47 19.14 -12.82
N THR A 191 11.42 17.83 -12.63
CA THR A 191 10.22 17.00 -12.86
C THR A 191 9.58 16.59 -11.54
N THR A 192 8.27 16.82 -11.40
CA THR A 192 7.50 16.35 -10.25
C THR A 192 7.16 14.87 -10.39
N LEU A 193 7.64 14.11 -9.42
CA LEU A 193 7.45 12.67 -9.30
C LEU A 193 6.19 12.38 -8.50
N ARG A 194 5.53 11.28 -8.86
CA ARG A 194 4.35 10.79 -8.13
C ARG A 194 4.62 9.42 -7.55
N ILE A 195 4.57 9.32 -6.23
CA ILE A 195 4.74 8.07 -5.49
C ILE A 195 3.38 7.57 -5.03
N SER A 196 3.11 6.28 -5.24
CA SER A 196 1.87 5.64 -4.81
C SER A 196 2.11 4.17 -4.46
N PRO A 197 1.24 3.52 -3.67
CA PRO A 197 1.29 2.07 -3.54
C PRO A 197 1.15 1.41 -4.92
N ASP A 198 1.81 0.27 -5.11
CA ASP A 198 1.64 -0.55 -6.30
C ASP A 198 0.31 -1.30 -6.22
N LEU A 199 -0.75 -0.67 -6.73
CA LEU A 199 -2.11 -1.22 -6.70
C LEU A 199 -2.38 -2.08 -7.93
N SER A 200 -3.17 -3.13 -7.75
CA SER A 200 -3.68 -3.89 -8.89
C SER A 200 -4.47 -2.99 -9.85
N ILE A 201 -4.42 -3.32 -11.15
CA ILE A 201 -5.10 -2.56 -12.21
C ILE A 201 -6.60 -2.41 -11.90
N ALA A 202 -7.25 -3.48 -11.43
CA ALA A 202 -8.66 -3.46 -11.05
C ALA A 202 -8.95 -2.47 -9.92
N LEU A 203 -8.09 -2.44 -8.89
CA LEU A 203 -8.23 -1.51 -7.77
C LEU A 203 -7.93 -0.08 -8.18
N ALA A 204 -6.93 0.15 -9.03
CA ALA A 204 -6.64 1.46 -9.61
C ALA A 204 -7.85 1.99 -10.41
N LYS A 205 -8.49 1.14 -11.24
CA LYS A 205 -9.70 1.48 -11.99
C LYS A 205 -10.89 1.76 -11.07
N LYS A 206 -11.10 0.96 -10.02
CA LYS A 206 -12.14 1.26 -9.02
C LYS A 206 -11.88 2.56 -8.27
N ARG A 207 -10.60 2.93 -8.05
CA ARG A 207 -10.24 4.22 -7.45
C ARG A 207 -10.38 5.39 -8.40
N SER A 208 -10.29 5.17 -9.71
CA SER A 208 -10.48 6.23 -10.71
C SER A 208 -11.93 6.64 -10.85
N THR A 209 -12.91 5.79 -10.49
CA THR A 209 -14.33 6.19 -10.46
C THR A 209 -14.62 7.29 -9.44
N PHE A 210 -13.73 7.51 -8.47
CA PHE A 210 -13.84 8.61 -7.51
C PHE A 210 -13.11 9.88 -7.97
N ASN A 211 -12.51 9.92 -9.17
CA ASN A 211 -11.71 11.06 -9.61
C ASN A 211 -12.54 12.34 -9.67
N ASP A 212 -13.74 12.30 -10.26
CA ASP A 212 -14.64 13.44 -10.36
C ASP A 212 -15.03 13.97 -8.97
N VAL A 213 -15.28 13.05 -8.02
CA VAL A 213 -15.57 13.39 -6.63
C VAL A 213 -14.36 14.04 -5.96
N LYS A 214 -13.16 13.48 -6.15
CA LYS A 214 -11.91 14.04 -5.61
C LYS A 214 -11.65 15.44 -6.15
N GLU A 215 -11.86 15.65 -7.43
CA GLU A 215 -11.71 16.95 -8.07
C GLU A 215 -12.71 17.96 -7.52
N ALA A 216 -13.99 17.58 -7.43
CA ALA A 216 -15.04 18.42 -6.86
C ALA A 216 -14.77 18.81 -5.40
N LEU A 217 -14.14 17.93 -4.62
CA LEU A 217 -13.74 18.19 -3.23
C LEU A 217 -12.52 19.10 -3.15
N CYS A 218 -11.50 18.87 -3.99
CA CYS A 218 -10.34 19.75 -4.10
C CYS A 218 -10.76 21.19 -4.46
N GLN A 219 -11.64 21.35 -5.45
CA GLN A 219 -12.17 22.65 -5.86
C GLN A 219 -12.90 23.38 -4.71
N ARG A 220 -13.51 22.61 -3.79
CA ARG A 220 -14.22 23.14 -2.62
C ARG A 220 -13.32 23.30 -1.38
N GLY A 221 -12.03 23.01 -1.50
CA GLY A 221 -11.09 23.05 -0.37
C GLY A 221 -11.41 22.03 0.74
N VAL A 222 -12.18 20.98 0.44
CA VAL A 222 -12.56 19.95 1.41
C VAL A 222 -11.42 18.94 1.52
N SER A 223 -10.90 18.76 2.73
CA SER A 223 -9.90 17.73 2.99
C SER A 223 -10.53 16.34 2.95
N PHE A 224 -9.95 15.43 2.19
CA PHE A 224 -10.41 14.06 2.11
C PHE A 224 -9.23 13.08 2.12
N ARG A 225 -9.52 11.82 2.49
CA ARG A 225 -8.56 10.73 2.42
C ARG A 225 -9.20 9.52 1.76
N LEU A 226 -8.58 9.03 0.69
CA LEU A 226 -9.00 7.80 0.03
C LEU A 226 -8.19 6.61 0.57
N LEU A 227 -8.75 5.95 1.60
CA LEU A 227 -8.24 4.68 2.11
C LEU A 227 -8.47 3.57 1.07
N LEU A 228 -7.81 2.41 1.20
CA LEU A 228 -7.68 1.45 0.10
C LEU A 228 -9.01 0.95 -0.51
N VAL A 229 -10.15 1.09 0.16
CA VAL A 229 -11.47 0.69 -0.37
C VAL A 229 -12.58 1.69 -0.02
N VAL A 230 -12.27 2.81 0.62
CA VAL A 230 -13.26 3.77 1.13
C VAL A 230 -12.73 5.20 1.00
N LEU A 231 -13.53 6.10 0.39
CA LEU A 231 -13.31 7.53 0.46
C LEU A 231 -13.86 8.03 1.81
N LYS A 232 -12.98 8.51 2.69
CA LYS A 232 -13.39 9.21 3.92
C LYS A 232 -13.36 10.72 3.66
N LEU A 233 -14.51 11.36 3.81
CA LEU A 233 -14.69 12.81 3.72
C LEU A 233 -14.55 13.43 5.11
N HIS A 234 -13.92 14.60 5.20
CA HIS A 234 -13.85 15.37 6.43
C HIS A 234 -14.30 16.80 6.16
N LEU A 235 -15.49 17.14 6.64
CA LEU A 235 -16.03 18.51 6.58
C LEU A 235 -15.51 19.27 7.80
N ARG A 236 -14.73 20.33 7.58
CA ARG A 236 -14.44 21.32 8.63
C ARG A 236 -15.45 22.45 8.46
N GLU A 237 -16.21 22.76 9.50
CA GLU A 237 -16.85 24.07 9.58
C GLU A 237 -15.74 25.12 9.63
N LYS A 238 -15.83 26.12 8.74
CA LYS A 238 -14.98 27.31 8.87
C LYS A 238 -15.44 28.03 10.12
N SER A 239 -14.62 28.02 11.16
CA SER A 239 -14.73 28.99 12.24
C SER A 239 -14.66 30.38 11.63
N THR A 240 -15.74 31.15 11.75
CA THR A 240 -15.82 32.58 11.42
C THR A 240 -14.86 33.38 12.27
#